data_AF-A0A1J5CVM8-F1
#
_entry.id   AF-A0A1J5CVM8-F1
#
_cell.length_a   1.000
_cell.length_b   1.000
_cell.length_c   1.000
_cell.angle_alpha   90.00
_cell.angle_beta   90.00
_cell.angle_gamma   90.00
#
_symmetry.space_group_name_H-M   'P 1'
#
loop_
_entity.id
_entity.type
_entity.pdbx_description
1 polymer ?
#
loop_
_entity_poly.entity_id
_entity_poly.type
_entity_poly.pdbx_seq_one_letter_code
_entity_poly.pdbx_strand_id
1 'polypeptide(L)'
;MIELFRRLTLSFAQRRSRPAGIVSLAIFGFVFLVFGEGIVLAAAWVLSGTRWSDRDEKAYQEFVQAVGESKHGNLNRFIKDPKTNPLYGEEDKKFSLSPDCADLPYQLRAYVAYKLRLPFGYVSDISSGGGDQRYSRRNRPASEKDHDSFDTPQRMFWALTLVNSGYYRMAPNVPDSDTYPIRIQRDSIKPGTIYYDPNGHVAVVFKITEDGRIRMIDAHPDKSLSRPWFGAKFALGTANSGGGFRRWRPQWYSSQGRVLRLDNHNIPDFSASDQYQRRFSFNGADGLSYFDYVRARLSNRGNSVRPLEDFRNMLEDVFEDVKYRGEAVNICIQAGISRKSHPGGLPSNIYGTDGEWEQYSTPSRDARLKVAFRDLFLRAIAWIRLAETRDPILEYSGGPQQLAQELIGIYDSMNQGLRIQYVNSAGKPVSLTFHDVVQRLFDLSFDPYHSIELRWGARDQELASAGDDRTKKNIYERERRLRNQLERLYNVSTGFSLGPEKPVNVDIRGWFAAYLTGQVRPEQELESPDSAPAIPAVTTVAAVPLQVRPPAAAAVIPATQQPNSIQITADSPASEAQTPVHAPVHAPATSPSSSSSSPSPSPSPSLSTSTSTSTSTSLSIAPAPAPAPAP
;
A
#
# COMPACT_ATOMS: atom_id res chain seq x y z
N MET A 1 -43.04 -39.77 -4.60
CA MET A 1 -42.65 -40.91 -5.44
C MET A 1 -42.15 -42.08 -4.60
N ILE A 2 -43.04 -42.63 -3.76
CA ILE A 2 -43.07 -44.03 -3.34
C ILE A 2 -44.57 -44.38 -3.39
N GLU A 3 -44.92 -45.60 -3.81
CA GLU A 3 -46.28 -46.13 -3.81
C GLU A 3 -47.40 -45.36 -4.55
N LEU A 4 -47.22 -45.12 -5.86
CA LEU A 4 -48.36 -45.18 -6.81
C LEU A 4 -47.98 -45.49 -8.28
N PHE A 5 -46.79 -46.03 -8.55
CA PHE A 5 -46.35 -46.41 -9.89
C PHE A 5 -46.43 -47.94 -10.10
N ARG A 6 -47.65 -48.47 -10.17
CA ARG A 6 -47.87 -49.90 -10.44
C ARG A 6 -49.18 -50.11 -11.20
N ARG A 7 -49.07 -50.69 -12.41
CA ARG A 7 -50.18 -51.19 -13.27
C ARG A 7 -51.01 -50.05 -13.91
N LEU A 8 -51.34 -50.03 -15.21
CA LEU A 8 -51.35 -51.07 -16.24
C LEU A 8 -51.27 -50.45 -17.65
N THR A 9 -50.62 -51.15 -18.58
CA THR A 9 -50.67 -50.92 -20.04
C THR A 9 -51.82 -51.72 -20.70
N LEU A 10 -52.03 -51.50 -22.02
CA LEU A 10 -52.94 -52.15 -23.01
C LEU A 10 -54.13 -51.25 -23.41
N SER A 11 -54.26 -50.69 -24.62
CA SER A 11 -54.17 -51.20 -26.00
C SER A 11 -55.42 -51.98 -26.48
N PHE A 12 -56.27 -51.38 -27.33
CA PHE A 12 -56.53 -51.83 -28.73
C PHE A 12 -57.59 -51.00 -29.54
N ALA A 13 -57.38 -50.97 -30.86
CA ALA A 13 -58.32 -50.86 -32.01
C ALA A 13 -59.45 -49.79 -32.14
N GLN A 14 -59.26 -48.92 -33.15
CA GLN A 14 -60.11 -48.74 -34.36
C GLN A 14 -61.65 -48.98 -34.32
N ARG A 15 -62.45 -47.96 -34.68
CA ARG A 15 -63.08 -47.78 -36.03
C ARG A 15 -64.04 -46.57 -36.17
N ARG A 16 -63.90 -45.87 -37.31
CA ARG A 16 -64.95 -45.25 -38.17
C ARG A 16 -66.07 -44.34 -37.59
N SER A 17 -66.00 -43.05 -37.98
CA SER A 17 -66.87 -42.39 -39.00
C SER A 17 -67.71 -41.15 -38.65
N ARG A 18 -67.43 -40.08 -39.44
CA ARG A 18 -68.34 -39.07 -40.03
C ARG A 18 -68.91 -37.93 -39.12
N PRO A 19 -69.34 -36.79 -39.72
CA PRO A 19 -68.84 -35.47 -39.28
C PRO A 19 -69.90 -34.46 -38.83
N ALA A 20 -69.40 -33.26 -38.51
CA ALA A 20 -70.10 -31.97 -38.33
C ALA A 20 -70.88 -31.79 -37.02
N GLY A 21 -70.58 -30.67 -36.34
CA GLY A 21 -71.17 -30.28 -35.06
C GLY A 21 -70.33 -29.20 -34.39
N ILE A 22 -70.63 -27.94 -34.71
CA ILE A 22 -70.06 -26.76 -34.02
C ILE A 22 -70.76 -26.63 -32.65
N VAL A 23 -70.10 -25.94 -31.70
CA VAL A 23 -70.62 -25.25 -30.49
C VAL A 23 -70.06 -25.77 -29.16
N SER A 24 -69.45 -24.83 -28.42
CA SER A 24 -69.17 -24.82 -26.97
C SER A 24 -68.26 -25.89 -26.35
N LEU A 25 -66.97 -25.53 -26.23
CA LEU A 25 -66.43 -25.30 -24.87
C LEU A 25 -65.28 -24.26 -24.89
N ALA A 26 -65.64 -22.98 -24.86
CA ALA A 26 -64.72 -21.96 -24.39
C ALA A 26 -64.66 -22.06 -22.86
N ILE A 27 -63.47 -22.33 -22.31
CA ILE A 27 -62.94 -22.15 -20.94
C ILE A 27 -61.84 -23.21 -20.80
N PHE A 28 -60.64 -22.90 -21.29
CA PHE A 28 -59.40 -23.48 -20.79
C PHE A 28 -58.21 -22.58 -21.14
N GLY A 29 -57.60 -21.98 -20.12
CA GLY A 29 -56.18 -21.64 -20.18
C GLY A 29 -55.71 -20.40 -20.96
N PHE A 30 -56.44 -19.28 -20.95
CA PHE A 30 -55.79 -17.96 -21.20
C PHE A 30 -54.98 -17.52 -19.96
N VAL A 31 -54.00 -18.36 -19.55
CA VAL A 31 -53.01 -18.06 -18.49
C VAL A 31 -51.68 -18.75 -18.88
N PHE A 32 -51.05 -18.24 -19.95
CA PHE A 32 -49.63 -18.50 -20.26
C PHE A 32 -48.94 -17.21 -20.73
N LEU A 33 -49.31 -16.10 -20.09
CA LEU A 33 -48.62 -14.82 -20.12
C LEU A 33 -48.31 -14.43 -18.68
N VAL A 34 -47.10 -13.90 -18.47
CA VAL A 34 -46.54 -13.52 -17.16
C VAL A 34 -46.24 -14.70 -16.23
N PHE A 35 -45.18 -15.46 -16.54
CA PHE A 35 -44.09 -15.80 -15.59
C PHE A 35 -42.81 -16.10 -16.37
N GLY A 36 -42.42 -15.15 -17.23
CA GLY A 36 -41.02 -15.02 -17.61
C GLY A 36 -40.30 -14.36 -16.43
N GLU A 37 -39.98 -15.13 -15.39
CA GLU A 37 -38.91 -14.73 -14.48
C GLU A 37 -37.62 -14.73 -15.29
N GLY A 38 -37.30 -13.55 -15.86
CA GLY A 38 -35.96 -13.29 -16.34
C GLY A 38 -35.03 -13.55 -15.17
N ILE A 39 -34.07 -14.46 -15.35
CA ILE A 39 -33.02 -14.71 -14.37
C ILE A 39 -32.38 -13.36 -14.09
N VAL A 40 -32.67 -12.78 -12.93
CA VAL A 40 -31.98 -11.59 -12.45
C VAL A 40 -30.59 -12.07 -12.09
N LEU A 41 -29.69 -12.02 -13.09
CA LEU A 41 -28.26 -12.17 -12.87
C LEU A 41 -27.88 -11.17 -11.78
N ALA A 42 -27.38 -11.70 -10.67
CA ALA A 42 -27.18 -10.95 -9.44
C ALA A 42 -25.95 -10.05 -9.59
N ALA A 43 -26.13 -8.93 -10.28
CA ALA A 43 -25.10 -7.95 -10.55
C ALA A 43 -24.94 -6.94 -9.41
N ALA A 44 -23.69 -6.57 -9.11
CA ALA A 44 -23.36 -5.64 -8.04
C ALA A 44 -23.98 -4.25 -8.30
N TRP A 45 -24.09 -3.88 -9.58
CA TRP A 45 -24.86 -2.75 -10.06
C TRP A 45 -25.30 -2.96 -11.50
N VAL A 46 -26.45 -2.40 -11.87
CA VAL A 46 -26.85 -2.25 -13.27
C VAL A 46 -25.98 -1.19 -13.94
N LEU A 47 -25.54 -1.44 -15.18
CA LEU A 47 -24.74 -0.52 -15.99
C LEU A 47 -25.58 0.60 -16.62
N SER A 48 -25.02 1.81 -16.70
CA SER A 48 -25.53 2.91 -17.53
C SER A 48 -24.77 3.09 -18.85
N GLY A 49 -23.68 2.36 -19.05
CA GLY A 49 -22.87 2.38 -20.26
C GLY A 49 -22.00 1.13 -20.40
N THR A 50 -21.63 0.79 -21.63
CA THR A 50 -20.84 -0.42 -21.93
C THR A 50 -19.33 -0.19 -21.93
N ARG A 51 -18.85 1.02 -21.62
CA ARG A 51 -17.41 1.35 -21.56
C ARG A 51 -17.16 2.59 -20.72
N TRP A 52 -15.91 2.76 -20.29
CA TRP A 52 -15.40 4.02 -19.79
C TRP A 52 -15.18 5.01 -20.95
N SER A 53 -15.63 6.25 -20.77
CA SER A 53 -15.29 7.38 -21.65
C SER A 53 -14.14 8.21 -21.06
N ASP A 54 -13.57 9.13 -21.85
CA ASP A 54 -12.55 10.07 -21.35
C ASP A 54 -13.05 10.94 -20.19
N ARG A 55 -14.36 11.21 -20.15
CA ARG A 55 -15.01 11.91 -19.03
C ARG A 55 -15.02 11.07 -17.75
N ASP A 56 -15.23 9.76 -17.87
CA ASP A 56 -15.24 8.83 -16.74
C ASP A 56 -13.81 8.61 -16.20
N GLU A 57 -12.83 8.50 -17.11
CA GLU A 57 -11.41 8.49 -16.76
C GLU A 57 -10.98 9.78 -16.05
N LYS A 58 -11.55 10.92 -16.44
CA LYS A 58 -11.32 12.22 -15.78
C LYS A 58 -11.97 12.27 -14.39
N ALA A 59 -13.19 11.77 -14.24
CA ALA A 59 -13.84 11.64 -12.93
C ALA A 59 -13.08 10.69 -11.98
N TYR A 60 -12.49 9.60 -12.49
CA TYR A 60 -11.59 8.74 -11.73
C TYR A 60 -10.32 9.48 -11.26
N GLN A 61 -9.68 10.26 -12.14
CA GLN A 61 -8.53 11.11 -11.77
C GLN A 61 -8.89 12.09 -10.65
N GLU A 62 -10.01 12.80 -10.79
CA GLU A 62 -10.48 13.80 -9.81
C GLU A 62 -10.85 13.18 -8.46
N PHE A 63 -11.49 12.01 -8.47
CA PHE A 63 -11.77 11.25 -7.25
C PHE A 63 -10.48 10.82 -6.54
N VAL A 64 -9.50 10.26 -7.25
CA VAL A 64 -8.22 9.85 -6.65
C VAL A 64 -7.43 11.06 -6.13
N GLN A 65 -7.44 12.18 -6.86
CA GLN A 65 -6.85 13.44 -6.39
C GLN A 65 -7.52 13.89 -5.08
N ALA A 66 -8.86 13.87 -5.00
CA ALA A 66 -9.58 14.22 -3.77
C ALA A 66 -9.26 13.30 -2.58
N VAL A 67 -9.08 11.98 -2.79
CA VAL A 67 -8.62 11.06 -1.72
C VAL A 67 -7.25 11.51 -1.19
N GLY A 68 -6.30 11.79 -2.09
CA GLY A 68 -4.94 12.19 -1.73
C GLY A 68 -4.85 13.58 -1.10
N GLU A 69 -5.65 14.55 -1.57
CA GLU A 69 -5.72 15.90 -1.00
C GLU A 69 -6.50 15.96 0.32
N SER A 70 -7.41 15.01 0.56
CA SER A 70 -8.08 14.89 1.86
C SER A 70 -7.09 14.63 2.99
N LYS A 71 -7.41 15.09 4.21
CA LYS A 71 -6.66 14.76 5.43
C LYS A 71 -7.14 13.45 6.09
N HIS A 72 -7.91 12.63 5.39
CA HIS A 72 -8.46 11.39 5.95
C HIS A 72 -7.38 10.31 6.04
N GLY A 73 -7.13 9.83 7.25
CA GLY A 73 -6.16 8.77 7.53
C GLY A 73 -6.61 7.36 7.15
N ASN A 74 -7.79 7.16 6.57
CA ASN A 74 -8.22 5.89 5.95
C ASN A 74 -9.32 6.11 4.90
N LEU A 75 -9.44 5.18 3.94
CA LEU A 75 -10.40 5.29 2.84
C LEU A 75 -11.87 5.24 3.31
N ASN A 76 -12.17 4.44 4.34
CA ASN A 76 -13.53 4.28 4.87
C ASN A 76 -14.12 5.60 5.41
N ARG A 77 -13.29 6.45 6.02
CA ARG A 77 -13.71 7.79 6.47
C ARG A 77 -13.91 8.73 5.29
N PHE A 78 -13.00 8.70 4.30
CA PHE A 78 -13.10 9.55 3.11
C PHE A 78 -14.41 9.33 2.35
N ILE A 79 -14.76 8.07 2.01
CA ILE A 79 -15.97 7.81 1.21
C ILE A 79 -17.27 8.24 1.92
N LYS A 80 -17.25 8.31 3.26
CA LYS A 80 -18.41 8.68 4.08
C LYS A 80 -18.51 10.19 4.36
N ASP A 81 -17.55 10.98 3.91
CA ASP A 81 -17.52 12.43 4.11
C ASP A 81 -18.10 13.18 2.90
N PRO A 82 -19.33 13.72 2.99
CA PRO A 82 -19.96 14.47 1.89
C PRO A 82 -19.23 15.77 1.53
N LYS A 83 -18.28 16.24 2.35
CA LYS A 83 -17.51 17.46 2.08
C LYS A 83 -16.27 17.22 1.23
N THR A 84 -15.71 16.01 1.27
CA THR A 84 -14.44 15.69 0.57
C THR A 84 -14.59 14.64 -0.53
N ASN A 85 -15.63 13.81 -0.49
CA ASN A 85 -15.90 12.82 -1.54
C ASN A 85 -16.72 13.47 -2.68
N PRO A 86 -16.14 13.71 -3.87
CA PRO A 86 -16.86 14.35 -4.99
C PRO A 86 -17.93 13.43 -5.62
N LEU A 87 -17.91 12.14 -5.27
CA LEU A 87 -18.87 11.12 -5.70
C LEU A 87 -19.65 10.60 -4.49
N TYR A 88 -19.98 11.46 -3.52
CA TYR A 88 -20.74 11.07 -2.34
C TYR A 88 -22.20 10.73 -2.67
N GLY A 89 -22.72 9.68 -2.04
CA GLY A 89 -24.15 9.43 -1.86
C GLY A 89 -24.41 8.91 -0.44
N GLU A 90 -25.64 9.10 0.05
CA GLU A 90 -26.05 8.66 1.39
C GLU A 90 -25.82 7.16 1.63
N GLU A 91 -25.87 6.35 0.56
CA GLU A 91 -25.61 4.92 0.62
C GLU A 91 -24.16 4.57 0.96
N ASP A 92 -23.19 5.48 0.79
CA ASP A 92 -21.77 5.21 1.07
C ASP A 92 -21.51 4.98 2.57
N LYS A 93 -22.42 5.47 3.43
CA LYS A 93 -22.43 5.17 4.88
C LYS A 93 -22.46 3.67 5.17
N LYS A 94 -23.08 2.86 4.29
CA LYS A 94 -23.21 1.39 4.46
C LYS A 94 -21.95 0.61 4.06
N PHE A 95 -21.05 1.21 3.27
CA PHE A 95 -19.88 0.50 2.76
C PHE A 95 -18.77 0.40 3.81
N SER A 96 -17.86 -0.55 3.62
CA SER A 96 -16.63 -0.68 4.38
C SER A 96 -15.48 -0.97 3.43
N LEU A 97 -14.70 0.08 3.12
CA LEU A 97 -13.48 0.00 2.33
C LEU A 97 -12.28 0.09 3.28
N SER A 98 -11.44 -0.92 3.33
CA SER A 98 -10.28 -0.99 4.22
C SER A 98 -9.10 -1.66 3.52
N PRO A 99 -8.58 -1.03 2.46
CA PRO A 99 -7.52 -1.60 1.64
C PRO A 99 -6.15 -1.63 2.35
N ASP A 100 -5.31 -2.54 1.91
CA ASP A 100 -3.85 -2.44 1.98
C ASP A 100 -3.28 -1.84 0.67
N CYS A 101 -1.97 -1.89 0.49
CA CYS A 101 -1.31 -1.26 -0.66
C CYS A 101 -1.75 -1.85 -2.01
N ALA A 102 -2.04 -3.15 -2.08
CA ALA A 102 -2.27 -3.90 -3.32
C ALA A 102 -3.72 -3.85 -3.81
N ASP A 103 -4.69 -3.82 -2.91
CA ASP A 103 -6.11 -3.73 -3.26
C ASP A 103 -6.63 -2.27 -3.27
N LEU A 104 -5.91 -1.30 -2.69
CA LEU A 104 -6.26 0.14 -2.78
C LEU A 104 -6.58 0.58 -4.22
N PRO A 105 -5.76 0.30 -5.25
CA PRO A 105 -6.09 0.72 -6.61
C PRO A 105 -7.39 0.10 -7.11
N TYR A 106 -7.61 -1.19 -6.83
CA TYR A 106 -8.82 -1.92 -7.22
C TYR A 106 -10.06 -1.35 -6.52
N GLN A 107 -10.01 -1.12 -5.20
CA GLN A 107 -11.12 -0.53 -4.46
C GLN A 107 -11.43 0.90 -4.93
N LEU A 108 -10.42 1.74 -5.20
CA LEU A 108 -10.62 3.08 -5.77
C LEU A 108 -11.31 3.01 -7.15
N ARG A 109 -10.85 2.14 -8.04
CA ARG A 109 -11.39 2.00 -9.40
C ARG A 109 -12.78 1.39 -9.40
N ALA A 110 -13.03 0.37 -8.58
CA ALA A 110 -14.34 -0.28 -8.43
C ALA A 110 -15.37 0.65 -7.76
N TYR A 111 -14.96 1.46 -6.79
CA TYR A 111 -15.83 2.47 -6.19
C TYR A 111 -16.31 3.47 -7.24
N VAL A 112 -15.40 4.05 -8.04
CA VAL A 112 -15.80 4.97 -9.13
C VAL A 112 -16.66 4.25 -10.18
N ALA A 113 -16.34 3.01 -10.52
CA ALA A 113 -17.17 2.20 -11.43
C ALA A 113 -18.61 2.04 -10.91
N TYR A 114 -18.77 1.72 -9.62
CA TYR A 114 -20.07 1.62 -8.97
C TYR A 114 -20.83 2.96 -8.97
N LYS A 115 -20.19 4.06 -8.57
CA LYS A 115 -20.84 5.39 -8.51
C LYS A 115 -21.29 5.87 -9.88
N LEU A 116 -20.51 5.61 -10.92
CA LEU A 116 -20.79 6.00 -12.30
C LEU A 116 -21.54 4.93 -13.13
N ARG A 117 -21.85 3.77 -12.53
CA ARG A 117 -22.53 2.61 -13.17
C ARG A 117 -21.80 2.12 -14.44
N LEU A 118 -20.48 2.04 -14.36
CA LEU A 118 -19.58 1.61 -15.42
C LEU A 118 -19.17 0.13 -15.26
N PRO A 119 -18.75 -0.54 -16.33
CA PRO A 119 -18.24 -1.90 -16.24
C PRO A 119 -16.93 -1.95 -15.47
N PHE A 120 -16.79 -2.98 -14.64
CA PHE A 120 -15.56 -3.31 -13.96
C PHE A 120 -15.35 -4.82 -13.98
N GLY A 121 -14.25 -5.25 -14.58
CA GLY A 121 -13.70 -6.60 -14.49
C GLY A 121 -12.32 -6.57 -13.84
N TYR A 122 -11.95 -7.66 -13.17
CA TYR A 122 -10.62 -7.87 -12.62
C TYR A 122 -10.18 -9.34 -12.77
N VAL A 123 -8.87 -9.54 -12.85
CA VAL A 123 -8.24 -10.85 -12.69
C VAL A 123 -8.47 -11.28 -11.25
N SER A 124 -9.10 -12.43 -11.05
CA SER A 124 -9.51 -12.92 -9.73
C SER A 124 -8.69 -14.09 -9.21
N ASP A 125 -7.82 -14.65 -10.06
CA ASP A 125 -6.77 -15.59 -9.68
C ASP A 125 -5.60 -15.48 -10.66
N ILE A 126 -4.39 -15.79 -10.19
CA ILE A 126 -3.15 -15.75 -10.97
C ILE A 126 -2.38 -17.06 -10.86
N SER A 127 -1.93 -17.58 -12.00
CA SER A 127 -0.93 -18.66 -12.02
C SER A 127 0.46 -18.08 -11.79
N SER A 128 1.35 -18.85 -11.16
CA SER A 128 2.74 -18.45 -10.90
C SER A 128 3.71 -19.56 -11.27
N GLY A 129 4.98 -19.20 -11.47
CA GLY A 129 6.08 -20.14 -11.67
C GLY A 129 6.53 -20.90 -10.41
N GLY A 130 5.71 -20.94 -9.36
CA GLY A 130 6.02 -21.49 -8.04
C GLY A 130 6.44 -20.44 -6.99
N GLY A 131 6.28 -20.80 -5.71
CA GLY A 131 6.51 -19.91 -4.57
C GLY A 131 5.36 -18.92 -4.32
N ASP A 132 5.58 -17.99 -3.38
CA ASP A 132 4.63 -16.91 -3.07
C ASP A 132 4.37 -16.03 -4.30
N GLN A 133 3.09 -15.90 -4.68
CA GLN A 133 2.64 -15.13 -5.83
C GLN A 133 3.10 -13.66 -5.81
N ARG A 134 3.28 -13.06 -4.63
CA ARG A 134 3.75 -11.68 -4.44
C ARG A 134 5.16 -11.47 -5.01
N TYR A 135 5.98 -12.53 -5.05
CA TYR A 135 7.41 -12.45 -5.39
C TYR A 135 7.87 -13.47 -6.45
N SER A 136 6.98 -14.36 -6.91
CA SER A 136 7.22 -15.39 -7.92
C SER A 136 7.59 -14.85 -9.30
N ARG A 137 7.90 -15.75 -10.25
CA ARG A 137 8.21 -15.38 -11.65
C ARG A 137 7.08 -15.83 -12.58
N ARG A 138 6.95 -15.13 -13.71
CA ARG A 138 6.00 -15.45 -14.81
C ARG A 138 4.53 -15.49 -14.38
N ASN A 139 4.10 -14.56 -13.52
CA ASN A 139 2.69 -14.50 -13.15
C ASN A 139 1.82 -14.19 -14.38
N ARG A 140 0.68 -14.86 -14.49
CA ARG A 140 -0.31 -14.70 -15.56
C ARG A 140 -1.72 -14.77 -14.97
N PRO A 141 -2.71 -14.07 -15.53
CA PRO A 141 -4.11 -14.32 -15.20
C PRO A 141 -4.46 -15.80 -15.33
N ALA A 142 -5.30 -16.29 -14.42
CA ALA A 142 -5.81 -17.67 -14.42
C ALA A 142 -7.34 -17.72 -14.38
N SER A 143 -7.97 -16.76 -13.71
CA SER A 143 -9.42 -16.53 -13.77
C SER A 143 -9.74 -15.04 -13.67
N GLU A 144 -10.95 -14.68 -14.09
CA GLU A 144 -11.46 -13.31 -14.03
C GLU A 144 -12.86 -13.29 -13.41
N LYS A 145 -13.21 -12.16 -12.80
CA LYS A 145 -14.55 -11.83 -12.34
C LYS A 145 -14.87 -10.39 -12.72
N ASP A 146 -16.15 -10.09 -12.82
CA ASP A 146 -16.64 -8.73 -13.02
C ASP A 146 -17.80 -8.43 -12.08
N HIS A 147 -18.37 -7.24 -12.20
CA HIS A 147 -19.52 -6.79 -11.41
C HIS A 147 -20.76 -7.72 -11.48
N ASP A 148 -20.92 -8.56 -12.51
CA ASP A 148 -22.03 -9.54 -12.60
C ASP A 148 -21.79 -10.79 -11.73
N SER A 149 -20.56 -10.94 -11.22
CA SER A 149 -20.16 -12.08 -10.38
C SER A 149 -20.55 -11.92 -8.89
N PHE A 150 -21.31 -10.87 -8.52
CA PHE A 150 -21.59 -10.51 -7.12
C PHE A 150 -22.93 -9.82 -6.90
N ASP A 151 -23.77 -10.34 -6.00
CA ASP A 151 -25.12 -9.77 -5.73
C ASP A 151 -25.14 -8.33 -5.21
N THR A 152 -24.00 -7.78 -4.73
CA THR A 152 -23.92 -6.42 -4.15
C THR A 152 -22.53 -5.80 -4.33
N PRO A 153 -22.40 -4.45 -4.32
CA PRO A 153 -21.11 -3.77 -4.38
C PRO A 153 -20.21 -4.13 -3.20
N GLN A 154 -20.76 -4.29 -1.99
CA GLN A 154 -19.95 -4.58 -0.81
C GLN A 154 -19.31 -5.97 -0.86
N ARG A 155 -20.00 -6.98 -1.40
CA ARG A 155 -19.40 -8.32 -1.61
C ARG A 155 -18.25 -8.26 -2.61
N MET A 156 -18.39 -7.48 -3.67
CA MET A 156 -17.33 -7.23 -4.63
C MET A 156 -16.15 -6.49 -3.99
N PHE A 157 -16.39 -5.42 -3.23
CA PHE A 157 -15.34 -4.70 -2.51
C PHE A 157 -14.58 -5.59 -1.51
N TRP A 158 -15.26 -6.52 -0.83
CA TRP A 158 -14.59 -7.55 -0.01
C TRP A 158 -13.79 -8.56 -0.83
N ALA A 159 -14.28 -8.98 -2.00
CA ALA A 159 -13.54 -9.89 -2.86
C ALA A 159 -12.27 -9.27 -3.45
N LEU A 160 -12.21 -7.94 -3.56
CA LEU A 160 -10.99 -7.21 -3.97
C LEU A 160 -9.89 -7.24 -2.89
N THR A 161 -10.21 -7.43 -1.60
CA THR A 161 -9.20 -7.57 -0.53
C THR A 161 -8.42 -8.88 -0.57
N LEU A 162 -8.68 -9.74 -1.56
CA LEU A 162 -7.91 -10.94 -1.87
C LEU A 162 -6.83 -10.70 -2.93
N VAL A 163 -6.82 -9.52 -3.56
CA VAL A 163 -5.77 -9.10 -4.47
C VAL A 163 -4.48 -8.85 -3.68
N ASN A 164 -3.39 -9.42 -4.15
CA ASN A 164 -2.05 -9.17 -3.62
C ASN A 164 -1.14 -8.52 -4.68
N SER A 165 0.06 -8.09 -4.28
CA SER A 165 1.01 -7.42 -5.18
C SER A 165 1.47 -8.28 -6.38
N GLY A 166 1.27 -9.60 -6.33
CA GLY A 166 1.50 -10.55 -7.43
C GLY A 166 0.62 -10.30 -8.67
N TYR A 167 -0.53 -9.65 -8.51
CA TYR A 167 -1.42 -9.29 -9.63
C TYR A 167 -0.82 -8.18 -10.53
N TYR A 168 0.12 -7.40 -9.99
CA TYR A 168 0.89 -6.40 -10.74
C TYR A 168 2.23 -6.94 -11.26
N ARG A 169 2.63 -8.15 -10.82
CA ARG A 169 3.91 -8.81 -11.12
C ARG A 169 3.95 -9.50 -12.49
N MET A 170 3.46 -8.78 -13.49
CA MET A 170 3.26 -9.27 -14.84
C MET A 170 4.15 -8.50 -15.81
N ALA A 171 4.87 -9.25 -16.66
CA ALA A 171 5.68 -8.72 -17.75
C ALA A 171 4.84 -7.83 -18.71
N PRO A 172 5.44 -6.85 -19.40
CA PRO A 172 4.71 -5.92 -20.26
C PRO A 172 3.87 -6.58 -21.37
N ASN A 173 4.26 -7.76 -21.83
CA ASN A 173 3.61 -8.50 -22.92
C ASN A 173 2.49 -9.46 -22.45
N VAL A 174 1.99 -9.30 -21.22
CA VAL A 174 0.84 -10.07 -20.70
C VAL A 174 -0.45 -9.36 -21.15
N PRO A 175 -1.15 -9.84 -22.20
CA PRO A 175 -2.21 -9.07 -22.88
C PRO A 175 -3.47 -8.89 -22.04
N ASP A 176 -3.74 -9.85 -21.17
CA ASP A 176 -4.93 -10.07 -20.33
C ASP A 176 -4.80 -9.49 -18.91
N SER A 177 -3.61 -8.99 -18.54
CA SER A 177 -3.37 -8.32 -17.25
C SER A 177 -4.30 -7.11 -17.02
N ASP A 178 -4.80 -6.87 -15.80
CA ASP A 178 -5.69 -5.71 -15.54
C ASP A 178 -5.06 -4.35 -15.81
N THR A 179 -3.73 -4.26 -15.72
CA THR A 179 -2.99 -3.02 -15.86
C THR A 179 -1.82 -3.18 -16.83
N TYR A 180 -1.52 -2.14 -17.60
CA TYR A 180 -0.42 -2.12 -18.58
C TYR A 180 0.65 -1.08 -18.18
N PRO A 181 1.93 -1.34 -18.46
CA PRO A 181 2.99 -0.36 -18.25
C PRO A 181 2.91 0.78 -19.26
N ILE A 182 3.13 2.00 -18.78
CA ILE A 182 3.01 3.24 -19.57
C ILE A 182 4.36 3.82 -19.98
N ARG A 183 4.32 4.69 -20.99
CA ARG A 183 5.36 5.66 -21.32
C ARG A 183 5.52 6.69 -20.19
N ILE A 184 6.76 7.06 -19.84
CA ILE A 184 7.08 8.05 -18.82
C ILE A 184 6.89 9.45 -19.40
N GLN A 185 5.68 9.98 -19.33
CA GLN A 185 5.37 11.35 -19.78
C GLN A 185 4.17 11.92 -19.05
N ARG A 186 4.06 13.25 -19.07
CA ARG A 186 3.05 14.01 -18.32
C ARG A 186 1.60 13.73 -18.73
N ASP A 187 1.38 13.29 -19.97
CA ASP A 187 0.06 12.86 -20.45
C ASP A 187 -0.34 11.43 -20.03
N SER A 188 0.63 10.63 -19.58
CA SER A 188 0.42 9.22 -19.24
C SER A 188 0.46 8.98 -17.73
N ILE A 189 1.31 9.68 -17.00
CA ILE A 189 1.31 9.66 -15.53
C ILE A 189 0.32 10.73 -15.06
N LYS A 190 -0.78 10.30 -14.45
CA LYS A 190 -1.92 11.15 -14.00
C LYS A 190 -2.44 10.64 -12.64
N PRO A 191 -3.30 11.38 -11.92
CA PRO A 191 -3.97 10.85 -10.75
C PRO A 191 -4.69 9.53 -11.07
N GLY A 192 -4.53 8.50 -10.22
CA GLY A 192 -5.02 7.15 -10.49
C GLY A 192 -4.05 6.26 -11.30
N THR A 193 -2.93 6.78 -11.81
CA THR A 193 -1.82 5.93 -12.28
C THR A 193 -1.24 5.16 -11.08
N ILE A 194 -0.95 3.87 -11.29
CA ILE A 194 -0.47 2.95 -10.26
C ILE A 194 1.05 2.84 -10.38
N TYR A 195 1.78 2.79 -9.27
CA TYR A 195 3.17 2.40 -9.23
C TYR A 195 3.30 1.03 -8.56
N TYR A 196 3.90 0.05 -9.25
CA TYR A 196 4.22 -1.25 -8.70
C TYR A 196 5.72 -1.36 -8.38
N ASP A 197 6.02 -1.53 -7.10
CA ASP A 197 7.35 -1.85 -6.57
C ASP A 197 7.50 -3.39 -6.51
N PRO A 198 8.51 -3.98 -7.17
CA PRO A 198 8.71 -5.43 -7.23
C PRO A 198 8.99 -6.09 -5.86
N ASN A 199 9.22 -5.31 -4.81
CA ASN A 199 9.34 -5.76 -3.43
C ASN A 199 7.96 -5.86 -2.75
N GLY A 200 6.92 -6.21 -3.50
CA GLY A 200 5.58 -6.50 -2.99
C GLY A 200 4.73 -5.29 -2.59
N HIS A 201 5.12 -4.07 -3.00
CA HIS A 201 4.43 -2.83 -2.60
C HIS A 201 3.79 -2.12 -3.82
N VAL A 202 2.67 -1.45 -3.60
CA VAL A 202 1.89 -0.76 -4.64
C VAL A 202 1.43 0.60 -4.09
N ALA A 203 1.44 1.63 -4.92
CA ALA A 203 0.99 2.97 -4.55
C ALA A 203 0.26 3.65 -5.71
N VAL A 204 -0.57 4.67 -5.43
CA VAL A 204 -1.37 5.37 -6.46
C VAL A 204 -0.97 6.83 -6.55
N VAL A 205 -0.62 7.31 -7.75
CA VAL A 205 -0.37 8.74 -8.02
C VAL A 205 -1.63 9.53 -7.71
N PHE A 206 -1.53 10.65 -7.00
CA PHE A 206 -2.65 11.59 -6.84
C PHE A 206 -2.33 13.02 -7.26
N LYS A 207 -1.06 13.41 -7.33
CA LYS A 207 -0.63 14.75 -7.75
C LYS A 207 0.76 14.71 -8.38
N ILE A 208 0.96 15.55 -9.38
CA ILE A 208 2.26 15.82 -10.01
C ILE A 208 2.47 17.33 -9.96
N THR A 209 3.64 17.77 -9.50
CA THR A 209 4.00 19.19 -9.41
C THR A 209 4.47 19.72 -10.77
N GLU A 210 4.74 21.03 -10.85
CA GLU A 210 5.30 21.64 -12.05
C GLU A 210 6.77 21.29 -12.28
N ASP A 211 7.52 20.98 -11.22
CA ASP A 211 8.91 20.50 -11.26
C ASP A 211 9.03 18.96 -11.32
N GLY A 212 7.93 18.27 -11.63
CA GLY A 212 7.90 16.84 -11.92
C GLY A 212 7.95 15.89 -10.72
N ARG A 213 7.90 16.39 -9.48
CA ARG A 213 7.75 15.57 -8.26
C ARG A 213 6.33 14.99 -8.19
N ILE A 214 6.21 13.77 -7.67
CA ILE A 214 4.94 13.02 -7.65
C ILE A 214 4.54 12.72 -6.20
N ARG A 215 3.29 13.03 -5.82
CA ARG A 215 2.67 12.54 -4.58
C ARG A 215 1.92 11.24 -4.84
N MET A 216 2.12 10.28 -3.95
CA MET A 216 1.50 8.97 -3.96
C MET A 216 0.53 8.82 -2.78
N ILE A 217 -0.47 7.94 -2.92
CA ILE A 217 -1.28 7.38 -1.84
C ILE A 217 -0.72 5.97 -1.57
N ASP A 218 -0.38 5.69 -0.32
CA ASP A 218 0.08 4.39 0.18
C ASP A 218 -0.91 3.92 1.26
N ALA A 219 -1.43 2.71 1.11
CA ALA A 219 -2.35 2.07 2.06
C ALA A 219 -1.65 0.94 2.79
N HIS A 220 -1.95 0.79 4.08
CA HIS A 220 -1.17 -0.07 4.98
C HIS A 220 -2.00 -1.22 5.55
N PRO A 221 -1.39 -2.34 6.00
CA PRO A 221 -2.11 -3.44 6.64
C PRO A 221 -2.91 -3.04 7.90
N ASP A 222 -2.49 -1.97 8.58
CA ASP A 222 -3.22 -1.33 9.69
C ASP A 222 -4.42 -0.47 9.24
N LYS A 223 -4.72 -0.46 7.93
CA LYS A 223 -5.82 0.25 7.25
C LYS A 223 -5.66 1.77 7.20
N SER A 224 -4.48 2.30 7.53
CA SER A 224 -4.17 3.72 7.36
C SER A 224 -3.85 4.10 5.90
N LEU A 225 -3.92 5.40 5.60
CA LEU A 225 -3.45 5.99 4.34
C LEU A 225 -2.36 7.04 4.62
N SER A 226 -1.16 6.86 4.08
CA SER A 226 -0.11 7.88 4.03
C SER A 226 0.02 8.48 2.62
N ARG A 227 0.70 9.63 2.50
CA ARG A 227 0.81 10.40 1.25
C ARG A 227 2.26 10.61 0.77
N PRO A 228 3.10 9.57 0.68
CA PRO A 228 4.53 9.73 0.46
C PRO A 228 4.86 10.35 -0.90
N TRP A 229 5.98 11.05 -0.97
CA TRP A 229 6.59 11.44 -2.23
C TRP A 229 7.27 10.26 -2.94
N PHE A 230 7.17 10.22 -4.26
CA PHE A 230 7.89 9.27 -5.10
C PHE A 230 9.40 9.59 -5.15
N GLY A 231 10.25 8.57 -5.13
CA GLY A 231 11.71 8.70 -5.11
C GLY A 231 12.40 7.37 -4.80
N ALA A 232 13.70 7.42 -4.48
CA ALA A 232 14.58 6.25 -4.35
C ALA A 232 14.14 5.18 -3.32
N LYS A 233 13.22 5.48 -2.41
CA LYS A 233 12.61 4.52 -1.47
C LYS A 233 11.68 3.48 -2.12
N PHE A 234 11.26 3.72 -3.36
CA PHE A 234 10.58 2.74 -4.22
C PHE A 234 11.62 1.99 -5.06
N ALA A 235 11.37 0.72 -5.40
CA ALA A 235 12.20 0.02 -6.40
C ALA A 235 11.58 0.05 -7.79
N LEU A 236 12.43 0.04 -8.82
CA LEU A 236 12.05 -0.28 -10.20
C LEU A 236 12.15 -1.79 -10.41
N GLY A 237 11.18 -2.38 -11.13
CA GLY A 237 11.20 -3.78 -11.51
C GLY A 237 11.95 -4.06 -12.82
N THR A 238 11.66 -5.19 -13.46
CA THR A 238 12.33 -5.61 -14.69
C THR A 238 11.32 -5.96 -15.77
N ALA A 239 11.72 -5.89 -17.05
CA ALA A 239 10.86 -6.32 -18.15
C ALA A 239 10.33 -7.77 -18.02
N ASN A 240 11.00 -8.63 -17.25
CA ASN A 240 10.58 -10.01 -16.99
C ASN A 240 9.51 -10.14 -15.87
N SER A 241 9.47 -9.20 -14.93
CA SER A 241 8.58 -9.22 -13.75
C SER A 241 7.52 -8.12 -13.75
N GLY A 242 7.61 -7.17 -14.68
CA GLY A 242 6.96 -5.87 -14.54
C GLY A 242 7.61 -5.02 -13.43
N GLY A 243 6.99 -3.86 -13.20
CA GLY A 243 7.40 -2.84 -12.24
C GLY A 243 7.00 -1.44 -12.74
N GLY A 244 7.25 -0.41 -11.94
CA GLY A 244 7.08 0.98 -12.40
C GLY A 244 5.62 1.42 -12.52
N PHE A 245 5.40 2.47 -13.30
CA PHE A 245 4.09 3.06 -13.53
C PHE A 245 3.22 2.20 -14.47
N ARG A 246 1.96 2.00 -14.10
CA ARG A 246 0.94 1.23 -14.82
C ARG A 246 -0.40 1.97 -14.80
N ARG A 247 -1.25 1.71 -15.78
CA ARG A 247 -2.66 2.18 -15.81
C ARG A 247 -3.62 1.01 -16.02
N TRP A 248 -4.88 1.18 -15.61
CA TRP A 248 -5.97 0.28 -15.92
C TRP A 248 -6.13 0.10 -17.42
N ARG A 249 -6.18 -1.14 -17.91
CA ARG A 249 -6.59 -1.39 -19.30
C ARG A 249 -7.99 -0.83 -19.53
N PRO A 250 -8.25 -0.16 -20.67
CA PRO A 250 -9.61 0.16 -21.08
C PRO A 250 -10.48 -1.11 -21.12
N GLN A 251 -11.70 -1.00 -20.62
CA GLN A 251 -12.64 -2.11 -20.47
C GLN A 251 -13.96 -1.82 -21.20
N TRP A 252 -14.51 -2.85 -21.86
CA TRP A 252 -15.85 -2.85 -22.45
C TRP A 252 -16.68 -4.00 -21.90
N TYR A 253 -17.96 -3.75 -21.69
CA TYR A 253 -18.95 -4.80 -21.52
C TYR A 253 -19.48 -5.25 -22.88
N SER A 254 -19.30 -6.54 -23.17
CA SER A 254 -19.72 -7.14 -24.43
C SER A 254 -21.19 -7.55 -24.42
N SER A 255 -21.79 -7.71 -25.60
CA SER A 255 -23.15 -8.26 -25.77
C SER A 255 -23.30 -9.71 -25.29
N GLN A 256 -22.20 -10.37 -24.93
CA GLN A 256 -22.16 -11.72 -24.37
C GLN A 256 -22.21 -11.74 -22.83
N GLY A 257 -22.40 -10.58 -22.19
CA GLY A 257 -22.52 -10.50 -20.72
C GLY A 257 -21.20 -10.70 -19.98
N ARG A 258 -20.12 -10.08 -20.47
CA ARG A 258 -18.78 -10.14 -19.85
C ARG A 258 -17.95 -8.91 -20.16
N VAL A 259 -17.04 -8.56 -19.26
CA VAL A 259 -16.00 -7.55 -19.48
C VAL A 259 -14.88 -8.07 -20.41
N LEU A 260 -14.43 -7.21 -21.33
CA LEU A 260 -13.28 -7.39 -22.23
C LEU A 260 -12.26 -6.27 -21.96
N ARG A 261 -10.96 -6.57 -22.08
CA ARG A 261 -9.85 -5.59 -21.94
C ARG A 261 -9.22 -5.28 -23.30
N LEU A 262 -8.61 -4.09 -23.44
CA LEU A 262 -7.88 -3.72 -24.65
C LEU A 262 -6.49 -4.36 -24.73
N ASP A 263 -6.16 -4.91 -25.89
CA ASP A 263 -4.80 -5.36 -26.22
C ASP A 263 -3.79 -4.21 -26.29
N ASN A 264 -2.53 -4.51 -25.94
CA ASN A 264 -1.40 -3.56 -25.93
C ASN A 264 -1.27 -2.73 -27.23
N HIS A 265 -1.55 -3.31 -28.40
CA HIS A 265 -1.37 -2.64 -29.70
C HIS A 265 -2.39 -1.52 -29.98
N ASN A 266 -3.50 -1.49 -29.24
CA ASN A 266 -4.54 -0.47 -29.37
C ASN A 266 -4.50 0.59 -28.24
N ILE A 267 -3.49 0.53 -27.36
CA ILE A 267 -3.33 1.45 -26.22
C ILE A 267 -2.24 2.50 -26.54
N PRO A 268 -2.58 3.78 -26.76
CA PRO A 268 -1.63 4.78 -27.28
C PRO A 268 -0.42 5.07 -26.38
N ASP A 269 -0.58 5.02 -25.05
CA ASP A 269 0.47 5.27 -24.07
C ASP A 269 1.14 4.00 -23.52
N PHE A 270 0.83 2.82 -24.07
CA PHE A 270 1.53 1.58 -23.74
C PHE A 270 3.03 1.67 -24.05
N SER A 271 3.86 1.19 -23.14
CA SER A 271 5.28 1.00 -23.40
C SER A 271 5.87 -0.21 -22.68
N ALA A 272 6.43 -1.13 -23.46
CA ALA A 272 7.11 -2.32 -22.95
C ALA A 272 8.57 -2.07 -22.51
N SER A 273 9.16 -0.93 -22.85
CA SER A 273 10.61 -0.70 -22.74
C SER A 273 11.01 0.62 -22.08
N ASP A 274 10.20 1.68 -22.16
CA ASP A 274 10.56 3.04 -21.73
C ASP A 274 10.94 3.12 -20.24
N GLN A 275 10.40 2.23 -19.41
CA GLN A 275 10.71 2.13 -17.97
C GLN A 275 11.85 1.18 -17.61
N TYR A 276 12.30 0.34 -18.55
CA TYR A 276 13.25 -0.76 -18.30
C TYR A 276 14.54 -0.60 -19.10
N GLN A 277 14.91 0.64 -19.41
CA GLN A 277 16.11 0.98 -20.18
C GLN A 277 17.37 0.71 -19.34
N ARG A 278 18.46 0.29 -20.00
CA ARG A 278 19.75 0.03 -19.32
C ARG A 278 20.45 1.31 -18.84
N ARG A 279 20.14 2.44 -19.46
CA ARG A 279 20.62 3.79 -19.15
C ARG A 279 19.46 4.73 -19.46
N PHE A 280 19.26 5.76 -18.63
CA PHE A 280 18.29 6.80 -18.89
C PHE A 280 19.01 8.10 -19.25
N SER A 281 18.42 8.86 -20.16
CA SER A 281 18.90 10.19 -20.54
C SER A 281 17.76 11.10 -20.98
N PHE A 282 17.94 12.40 -20.78
CA PHE A 282 16.95 13.42 -21.13
C PHE A 282 17.61 14.79 -21.25
N ASN A 283 17.27 15.56 -22.30
CA ASN A 283 17.76 16.92 -22.54
C ASN A 283 19.28 17.10 -22.32
N GLY A 284 20.09 16.21 -22.93
CA GLY A 284 21.55 16.25 -22.85
C GLY A 284 22.16 15.68 -21.57
N ALA A 285 21.37 15.39 -20.52
CA ALA A 285 21.85 14.69 -19.34
C ALA A 285 21.79 13.17 -19.57
N ASP A 286 22.95 12.50 -19.48
CA ASP A 286 23.11 11.05 -19.65
C ASP A 286 23.36 10.35 -18.30
N GLY A 287 22.97 9.07 -18.21
CA GLY A 287 23.24 8.25 -17.02
C GLY A 287 22.36 8.58 -15.81
N LEU A 288 21.22 9.23 -16.03
CA LEU A 288 20.25 9.56 -14.99
C LEU A 288 19.78 8.28 -14.25
N SER A 289 19.51 8.42 -12.95
CA SER A 289 18.72 7.40 -12.26
C SER A 289 17.29 7.36 -12.84
N TYR A 290 16.58 6.25 -12.65
CA TYR A 290 15.18 6.15 -13.05
C TYR A 290 14.31 7.25 -12.42
N PHE A 291 14.58 7.63 -11.17
CA PHE A 291 13.80 8.65 -10.45
C PHE A 291 14.07 10.06 -10.99
N ASP A 292 15.32 10.37 -11.31
CA ASP A 292 15.69 11.66 -11.91
C ASP A 292 15.15 11.77 -13.34
N TYR A 293 15.21 10.69 -14.11
CA TYR A 293 14.60 10.58 -15.43
C TYR A 293 13.08 10.82 -15.38
N VAL A 294 12.37 10.18 -14.45
CA VAL A 294 10.93 10.39 -14.25
C VAL A 294 10.64 11.84 -13.88
N ARG A 295 11.35 12.43 -12.90
CA ARG A 295 11.16 13.84 -12.52
C ARG A 295 11.39 14.76 -13.72
N ALA A 296 12.49 14.58 -14.44
CA ALA A 296 12.86 15.39 -15.60
C ALA A 296 11.83 15.29 -16.75
N ARG A 297 11.32 14.08 -17.05
CA ARG A 297 10.27 13.83 -18.06
C ARG A 297 8.89 14.39 -17.69
N LEU A 298 8.64 14.69 -16.41
CA LEU A 298 7.37 15.24 -15.90
C LEU A 298 7.43 16.74 -15.57
N SER A 299 8.64 17.30 -15.52
CA SER A 299 8.92 18.69 -15.18
C SER A 299 8.60 19.63 -16.35
N ASN A 300 7.75 20.62 -16.11
CA ASN A 300 7.56 21.77 -16.98
C ASN A 300 8.74 22.75 -16.90
N ARG A 301 9.63 22.60 -15.90
CA ARG A 301 10.82 23.43 -15.63
C ARG A 301 12.13 22.78 -16.14
N GLY A 302 12.02 21.78 -17.03
CA GLY A 302 13.18 21.03 -17.55
C GLY A 302 13.88 20.16 -16.49
N ASN A 303 15.12 19.78 -16.80
CA ASN A 303 16.01 18.95 -15.96
C ASN A 303 16.95 19.75 -15.05
N SER A 304 16.77 21.07 -14.93
CA SER A 304 17.59 21.93 -14.07
C SER A 304 17.41 21.60 -12.59
N VAL A 305 18.53 21.48 -11.89
CA VAL A 305 18.65 21.19 -10.46
C VAL A 305 18.72 22.52 -9.69
N ARG A 306 17.81 22.73 -8.74
CA ARG A 306 17.78 23.94 -7.89
C ARG A 306 18.13 23.55 -6.46
N PRO A 307 19.42 23.49 -6.08
CA PRO A 307 19.86 22.78 -4.89
C PRO A 307 19.23 23.34 -3.60
N LEU A 308 19.03 24.67 -3.51
CA LEU A 308 18.40 25.28 -2.34
C LEU A 308 16.88 25.03 -2.26
N GLU A 309 16.19 24.91 -3.39
CA GLU A 309 14.75 24.58 -3.45
C GLU A 309 14.57 23.09 -3.14
N ASP A 310 15.34 22.25 -3.82
CA ASP A 310 15.32 20.79 -3.70
C ASP A 310 15.72 20.30 -2.29
N PHE A 311 16.71 20.93 -1.65
CA PHE A 311 17.09 20.56 -0.28
C PHE A 311 15.98 20.80 0.75
N ARG A 312 15.30 21.96 0.67
CA ARG A 312 14.14 22.26 1.55
C ARG A 312 13.02 21.26 1.33
N ASN A 313 12.66 21.05 0.06
CA ASN A 313 11.67 20.07 -0.36
C ASN A 313 11.98 18.67 0.19
N MET A 314 13.21 18.18 0.02
CA MET A 314 13.58 16.85 0.51
C MET A 314 13.64 16.74 2.04
N LEU A 315 14.03 17.80 2.77
CA LEU A 315 13.94 17.83 4.23
C LEU A 315 12.49 17.69 4.72
N GLU A 316 11.55 18.38 4.08
CA GLU A 316 10.11 18.23 4.36
C GLU A 316 9.61 16.82 4.04
N ASP A 317 10.01 16.25 2.89
CA ASP A 317 9.60 14.91 2.45
C ASP A 317 10.07 13.80 3.40
N VAL A 318 11.34 13.85 3.81
CA VAL A 318 11.91 12.90 4.79
C VAL A 318 11.24 13.09 6.16
N PHE A 319 10.90 14.32 6.53
CA PHE A 319 10.20 14.59 7.79
C PHE A 319 8.72 14.16 7.78
N GLU A 320 8.04 14.20 6.63
CA GLU A 320 6.74 13.53 6.47
C GLU A 320 6.87 12.01 6.72
N ASP A 321 7.89 11.34 6.17
CA ASP A 321 8.14 9.91 6.43
C ASP A 321 8.40 9.62 7.93
N VAL A 322 9.12 10.49 8.64
CA VAL A 322 9.32 10.39 10.11
C VAL A 322 7.99 10.46 10.87
N LYS A 323 7.07 11.36 10.46
CA LYS A 323 5.73 11.46 11.06
C LYS A 323 4.90 10.19 10.83
N TYR A 324 4.86 9.69 9.59
CA TYR A 324 4.13 8.46 9.26
C TYR A 324 4.67 7.23 10.02
N ARG A 325 5.99 7.15 10.23
CA ARG A 325 6.58 6.15 11.12
C ARG A 325 6.06 6.30 12.55
N GLY A 326 6.01 7.53 13.07
CA GLY A 326 5.48 7.81 14.41
C GLY A 326 4.01 7.41 14.59
N GLU A 327 3.18 7.58 13.56
CA GLU A 327 1.78 7.11 13.55
C GLU A 327 1.70 5.58 13.66
N ALA A 328 2.48 4.84 12.86
CA ALA A 328 2.54 3.38 12.91
C ALA A 328 3.03 2.85 14.28
N VAL A 329 4.05 3.50 14.85
CA VAL A 329 4.53 3.21 16.22
C VAL A 329 3.42 3.46 17.24
N ASN A 330 2.71 4.59 17.15
CA ASN A 330 1.62 4.91 18.08
C ASN A 330 0.45 3.90 18.01
N ILE A 331 0.11 3.40 16.81
CA ILE A 331 -0.89 2.32 16.65
C ILE A 331 -0.49 1.07 17.44
N CYS A 332 0.79 0.66 17.35
CA CYS A 332 1.36 -0.45 18.13
C CYS A 332 1.28 -0.22 19.66
N ILE A 333 1.57 0.99 20.14
CA ILE A 333 1.48 1.33 21.58
C ILE A 333 0.02 1.32 22.08
N GLN A 334 -0.91 1.82 21.26
CA GLN A 334 -2.35 1.82 21.56
C GLN A 334 -2.92 0.40 21.64
N ALA A 335 -2.54 -0.47 20.70
CA ALA A 335 -2.84 -1.90 20.74
C ALA A 335 -2.15 -2.65 21.90
N GLY A 336 -1.16 -2.02 22.55
CA GLY A 336 -0.47 -2.54 23.73
C GLY A 336 0.56 -3.64 23.46
N ILE A 337 0.96 -3.83 22.20
CA ILE A 337 1.89 -4.91 21.82
C ILE A 337 3.25 -4.74 22.50
N SER A 338 3.74 -3.50 22.63
CA SER A 338 4.98 -3.17 23.34
C SER A 338 4.97 -3.55 24.84
N ARG A 339 3.79 -3.75 25.44
CA ARG A 339 3.65 -4.20 26.84
C ARG A 339 3.62 -5.72 26.98
N LYS A 340 3.50 -6.48 25.90
CA LYS A 340 3.59 -7.94 25.91
C LYS A 340 5.04 -8.41 26.08
N SER A 341 5.25 -9.62 26.59
CA SER A 341 6.55 -10.29 26.51
C SER A 341 6.90 -10.60 25.05
N HIS A 342 8.18 -10.49 24.68
CA HIS A 342 8.62 -10.86 23.33
C HIS A 342 8.58 -12.40 23.14
N PRO A 343 8.13 -12.93 21.99
CA PRO A 343 8.11 -14.37 21.69
C PRO A 343 9.48 -15.06 21.54
N GLY A 344 10.57 -14.49 22.08
CA GLY A 344 11.93 -15.05 22.04
C GLY A 344 12.66 -15.10 20.69
N GLY A 345 11.98 -14.88 19.55
CA GLY A 345 12.60 -14.89 18.22
C GLY A 345 11.82 -14.12 17.16
N LEU A 346 12.50 -13.83 16.05
CA LEU A 346 11.95 -13.13 14.88
C LEU A 346 11.11 -14.09 14.00
N PRO A 347 10.17 -13.58 13.18
CA PRO A 347 9.64 -14.33 12.05
C PRO A 347 10.77 -14.75 11.09
N SER A 348 10.50 -15.74 10.22
CA SER A 348 11.46 -16.19 9.20
C SER A 348 11.86 -15.06 8.24
N ASN A 349 10.94 -14.14 7.94
CA ASN A 349 11.19 -12.92 7.21
C ASN A 349 10.53 -11.74 7.95
N ILE A 350 11.27 -10.68 8.28
CA ILE A 350 10.72 -9.50 8.97
C ILE A 350 9.96 -8.56 8.04
N TYR A 351 10.19 -8.61 6.72
CA TYR A 351 9.60 -7.70 5.75
C TYR A 351 8.26 -8.16 5.19
N GLY A 352 8.06 -9.48 5.07
CA GLY A 352 6.80 -10.09 4.66
C GLY A 352 6.48 -11.32 5.51
N THR A 353 5.51 -11.17 6.41
CA THR A 353 5.03 -12.23 7.30
C THR A 353 3.54 -12.04 7.57
N ASP A 354 3.02 -12.62 8.65
CA ASP A 354 1.60 -12.58 9.01
C ASP A 354 1.43 -12.26 10.51
N GLY A 355 0.19 -12.02 10.95
CA GLY A 355 -0.16 -11.86 12.37
C GLY A 355 0.27 -10.53 12.98
N GLU A 356 0.61 -10.53 14.28
CA GLU A 356 0.91 -9.28 15.02
C GLU A 356 2.16 -8.58 14.50
N TRP A 357 3.13 -9.32 13.95
CA TRP A 357 4.33 -8.71 13.35
C TRP A 357 3.98 -7.88 12.13
N GLU A 358 3.22 -8.45 11.18
CA GLU A 358 2.81 -7.76 9.95
C GLU A 358 1.97 -6.50 10.25
N GLN A 359 1.15 -6.53 11.31
CA GLN A 359 0.29 -5.41 11.68
C GLN A 359 1.02 -4.25 12.42
N TYR A 360 2.01 -4.55 13.27
CA TYR A 360 2.52 -3.57 14.25
C TYR A 360 4.04 -3.31 14.18
N SER A 361 4.78 -4.11 13.41
CA SER A 361 6.21 -3.86 13.15
C SER A 361 6.39 -2.72 12.12
N THR A 362 7.61 -2.18 12.03
CA THR A 362 7.97 -1.14 11.04
C THR A 362 9.16 -1.45 10.11
N PRO A 363 9.68 -2.68 9.91
CA PRO A 363 10.97 -2.89 9.22
C PRO A 363 10.94 -2.43 7.75
N SER A 364 9.85 -2.68 7.03
CA SER A 364 9.65 -2.20 5.65
C SER A 364 9.50 -0.67 5.55
N ARG A 365 9.01 -0.02 6.60
CA ARG A 365 8.90 1.45 6.70
C ARG A 365 10.24 2.08 7.08
N ASP A 366 10.93 1.48 8.04
CA ASP A 366 12.22 1.94 8.57
C ASP A 366 13.32 1.79 7.50
N ALA A 367 13.29 0.72 6.70
CA ALA A 367 14.11 0.57 5.49
C ALA A 367 13.85 1.70 4.47
N ARG A 368 12.58 1.99 4.13
CA ARG A 368 12.23 3.11 3.23
C ARG A 368 12.68 4.47 3.78
N LEU A 369 12.55 4.70 5.09
CA LEU A 369 13.01 5.91 5.76
C LEU A 369 14.54 6.07 5.68
N LYS A 370 15.31 5.00 5.96
CA LYS A 370 16.78 5.00 5.82
C LYS A 370 17.23 5.30 4.39
N VAL A 371 16.56 4.74 3.38
CA VAL A 371 16.83 5.07 1.97
C VAL A 371 16.53 6.54 1.67
N ALA A 372 15.46 7.12 2.21
CA ALA A 372 15.15 8.54 2.03
C ALA A 372 16.22 9.48 2.66
N PHE A 373 16.73 9.15 3.85
CA PHE A 373 17.86 9.87 4.46
C PHE A 373 19.16 9.73 3.65
N ARG A 374 19.48 8.53 3.13
CA ARG A 374 20.67 8.31 2.29
C ARG A 374 20.57 9.01 0.93
N ASP A 375 19.40 9.03 0.30
CA ASP A 375 19.15 9.75 -0.97
C ASP A 375 19.29 11.27 -0.79
N LEU A 376 18.72 11.85 0.29
CA LEU A 376 18.94 13.25 0.66
C LEU A 376 20.43 13.57 0.84
N PHE A 377 21.15 12.72 1.58
CA PHE A 377 22.58 12.88 1.82
C PHE A 377 23.41 12.84 0.53
N LEU A 378 23.19 11.83 -0.32
CA LEU A 378 23.94 11.67 -1.58
C LEU A 378 23.62 12.77 -2.59
N ARG A 379 22.36 13.22 -2.69
CA ARG A 379 21.98 14.34 -3.57
C ARG A 379 22.62 15.65 -3.14
N ALA A 380 22.62 15.94 -1.84
CA ALA A 380 23.25 17.14 -1.29
C ALA A 380 24.75 17.19 -1.64
N ILE A 381 25.44 16.05 -1.61
CA ILE A 381 26.85 15.91 -2.02
C ILE A 381 27.01 16.00 -3.54
N ALA A 382 26.12 15.38 -4.32
CA ALA A 382 26.14 15.47 -5.78
C ALA A 382 26.02 16.92 -6.27
N TRP A 383 25.23 17.77 -5.60
CA TRP A 383 25.13 19.19 -5.93
C TRP A 383 26.41 19.98 -5.65
N ILE A 384 27.19 19.59 -4.62
CA ILE A 384 28.55 20.15 -4.42
C ILE A 384 29.45 19.77 -5.61
N ARG A 385 29.41 18.51 -6.07
CA ARG A 385 30.18 18.07 -7.25
C ARG A 385 29.82 18.87 -8.50
N LEU A 386 28.52 19.06 -8.76
CA LEU A 386 28.04 19.88 -9.89
C LEU A 386 28.51 21.35 -9.78
N ALA A 387 28.60 21.89 -8.57
CA ALA A 387 29.13 23.24 -8.34
C ALA A 387 30.67 23.32 -8.49
N GLU A 388 31.40 22.26 -8.13
CA GLU A 388 32.85 22.14 -8.39
C GLU A 388 33.16 22.03 -9.89
N THR A 389 32.35 21.28 -10.65
CA THR A 389 32.52 21.12 -12.11
C THR A 389 31.88 22.25 -12.93
N ARG A 390 31.10 23.13 -12.31
CA ARG A 390 30.27 24.17 -12.97
C ARG A 390 29.32 23.58 -14.02
N ASP A 391 28.66 22.48 -13.66
CA ASP A 391 27.74 21.79 -14.55
C ASP A 391 26.51 22.67 -14.90
N PRO A 392 26.17 22.85 -16.20
CA PRO A 392 25.06 23.71 -16.61
C PRO A 392 23.67 23.24 -16.17
N ILE A 393 23.50 22.00 -15.68
CA ILE A 393 22.23 21.59 -15.08
C ILE A 393 21.98 22.25 -13.71
N LEU A 394 23.00 22.77 -13.04
CA LEU A 394 22.89 23.36 -11.71
C LEU A 394 22.46 24.84 -11.79
N GLU A 395 21.23 25.12 -11.39
CA GLU A 395 20.66 26.46 -11.29
C GLU A 395 21.14 27.14 -9.98
N TYR A 396 22.43 27.48 -9.93
CA TYR A 396 23.08 28.12 -8.78
C TYR A 396 24.28 28.99 -9.22
N SER A 397 24.40 30.20 -8.67
CA SER A 397 25.43 31.18 -9.08
C SER A 397 26.64 31.29 -8.13
N GLY A 398 26.59 30.68 -6.94
CA GLY A 398 27.66 30.72 -5.96
C GLY A 398 28.73 29.64 -6.17
N GLY A 399 29.81 29.70 -5.38
CA GLY A 399 30.83 28.66 -5.36
C GLY A 399 30.41 27.42 -4.54
N PRO A 400 31.08 26.26 -4.69
CA PRO A 400 30.71 25.03 -3.98
C PRO A 400 30.84 25.14 -2.44
N GLN A 401 31.80 25.90 -1.93
CA GLN A 401 31.90 26.18 -0.48
C GLN A 401 30.74 27.06 0.02
N GLN A 402 30.30 28.04 -0.78
CA GLN A 402 29.12 28.84 -0.47
C GLN A 402 27.86 27.97 -0.46
N LEU A 403 27.72 27.07 -1.45
CA LEU A 403 26.60 26.13 -1.50
C LEU A 403 26.56 25.24 -0.25
N ALA A 404 27.69 24.67 0.17
CA ALA A 404 27.75 23.86 1.39
C ALA A 404 27.37 24.68 2.65
N GLN A 405 27.79 25.94 2.75
CA GLN A 405 27.40 26.83 3.86
C GLN A 405 25.90 27.16 3.84
N GLU A 406 25.32 27.45 2.68
CA GLU A 406 23.89 27.75 2.53
C GLU A 406 23.02 26.52 2.80
N LEU A 407 23.46 25.31 2.41
CA LEU A 407 22.78 24.06 2.74
C LEU A 407 22.85 23.75 4.24
N ILE A 408 23.98 23.98 4.93
CA ILE A 408 24.03 23.92 6.41
C ILE A 408 23.04 24.94 7.02
N GLY A 409 23.01 26.17 6.51
CA GLY A 409 22.10 27.21 7.00
C GLY A 409 20.62 26.82 6.88
N ILE A 410 20.23 26.21 5.75
CA ILE A 410 18.89 25.66 5.55
C ILE A 410 18.61 24.52 6.54
N TYR A 411 19.55 23.58 6.70
CA TYR A 411 19.41 22.46 7.63
C TYR A 411 19.19 22.93 9.07
N ASP A 412 20.08 23.81 9.58
CA ASP A 412 20.04 24.31 10.94
C ASP A 412 18.79 25.17 11.20
N SER A 413 18.33 25.95 10.20
CA SER A 413 17.08 26.72 10.28
C SER A 413 15.84 25.83 10.31
N MET A 414 15.75 24.81 9.45
CA MET A 414 14.56 23.95 9.38
C MET A 414 14.48 22.98 10.56
N ASN A 415 15.62 22.47 11.05
CA ASN A 415 15.69 21.52 12.17
C ASN A 415 14.93 21.99 13.42
N GLN A 416 14.87 23.30 13.67
CA GLN A 416 14.16 23.88 14.82
C GLN A 416 12.64 23.69 14.75
N GLY A 417 12.06 23.73 13.53
CA GLY A 417 10.63 23.57 13.27
C GLY A 417 10.23 22.12 12.93
N LEU A 418 11.14 21.34 12.36
CA LEU A 418 10.93 19.92 12.06
C LEU A 418 11.09 19.07 13.34
N ARG A 419 10.07 19.10 14.21
CA ARG A 419 10.03 18.34 15.49
C ARG A 419 8.88 17.35 15.56
N ILE A 420 9.15 16.16 16.09
CA ILE A 420 8.10 15.23 16.55
C ILE A 420 8.08 15.17 18.07
N GLN A 421 6.98 14.66 18.62
CA GLN A 421 6.82 14.38 20.04
C GLN A 421 6.24 12.97 20.20
N TYR A 422 6.74 12.23 21.17
CA TYR A 422 6.14 10.98 21.62
C TYR A 422 5.99 11.02 23.15
N VAL A 423 5.18 10.12 23.72
CA VAL A 423 5.03 9.97 25.16
C VAL A 423 5.76 8.69 25.58
N ASN A 424 6.71 8.80 26.51
CA ASN A 424 7.50 7.67 26.97
C ASN A 424 6.70 6.74 27.91
N SER A 425 7.27 5.59 28.26
CA SER A 425 6.62 4.59 29.12
C SER A 425 6.30 5.10 30.54
N ALA A 426 6.92 6.21 30.97
CA ALA A 426 6.62 6.91 32.22
C ALA A 426 5.60 8.05 32.07
N GLY A 427 4.91 8.16 30.92
CA GLY A 427 3.89 9.17 30.66
C GLY A 427 4.43 10.59 30.39
N LYS A 428 5.75 10.77 30.23
CA LYS A 428 6.38 12.06 29.96
C LYS A 428 6.51 12.31 28.46
N PRO A 429 6.20 13.53 27.97
CA PRO A 429 6.46 13.88 26.58
C PRO A 429 7.96 14.04 26.33
N VAL A 430 8.45 13.47 25.23
CA VAL A 430 9.81 13.62 24.71
C VAL A 430 9.70 14.26 23.33
N SER A 431 10.45 15.34 23.08
CA SER A 431 10.51 16.01 21.78
C SER A 431 11.83 15.70 21.09
N LEU A 432 11.76 15.26 19.84
CA LEU A 432 12.91 15.02 18.97
C LEU A 432 12.86 15.99 17.79
N THR A 433 13.99 16.65 17.51
CA THR A 433 14.22 17.39 16.26
C THR A 433 14.54 16.43 15.11
N PHE A 434 14.54 16.93 13.88
CA PHE A 434 14.98 16.17 12.71
C PHE A 434 16.41 15.62 12.88
N HIS A 435 17.32 16.42 13.45
CA HIS A 435 18.69 16.02 13.73
C HIS A 435 18.77 14.93 14.80
N ASP A 436 17.95 14.98 15.84
CA ASP A 436 17.88 13.89 16.84
C ASP A 436 17.47 12.56 16.18
N VAL A 437 16.56 12.60 15.20
CA VAL A 437 16.16 11.42 14.42
C VAL A 437 17.29 10.95 13.50
N VAL A 438 18.06 11.86 12.88
CA VAL A 438 19.28 11.49 12.11
C VAL A 438 20.27 10.73 12.99
N GLN A 439 20.59 11.25 14.17
CA GLN A 439 21.56 10.66 15.10
C GLN A 439 21.11 9.30 15.71
N ARG A 440 19.81 9.01 15.63
CA ARG A 440 19.17 7.78 16.16
C ARG A 440 18.69 6.83 15.06
N LEU A 441 18.82 7.18 13.78
CA LEU A 441 18.15 6.53 12.65
C LEU A 441 18.34 5.00 12.61
N PHE A 442 19.54 4.53 12.97
CA PHE A 442 19.91 3.10 12.96
C PHE A 442 19.75 2.42 14.33
N ASP A 443 19.32 3.16 15.36
CA ASP A 443 18.87 2.64 16.66
C ASP A 443 17.35 2.53 16.75
N LEU A 444 16.60 3.13 15.82
CA LEU A 444 15.15 3.00 15.73
C LEU A 444 14.75 1.52 15.61
N SER A 445 14.18 0.92 16.67
CA SER A 445 13.70 -0.46 16.59
C SER A 445 12.43 -0.56 15.74
N PHE A 446 12.41 -1.56 14.87
CA PHE A 446 11.26 -1.93 14.05
C PHE A 446 10.32 -2.93 14.72
N ASP A 447 10.76 -3.57 15.79
CA ASP A 447 10.07 -4.66 16.48
C ASP A 447 8.81 -4.17 17.24
N PRO A 448 7.67 -4.87 17.17
CA PRO A 448 6.44 -4.43 17.81
C PRO A 448 6.42 -4.59 19.35
N TYR A 449 7.26 -5.45 19.91
CA TYR A 449 7.31 -5.76 21.34
C TYR A 449 8.25 -4.85 22.14
N HIS A 450 9.22 -4.19 21.50
CA HIS A 450 10.09 -3.23 22.18
C HIS A 450 9.34 -1.98 22.69
N SER A 451 9.84 -1.42 23.81
CA SER A 451 9.32 -0.17 24.39
C SER A 451 9.32 1.01 23.42
N ILE A 452 8.48 2.01 23.68
CA ILE A 452 8.39 3.23 22.86
C ILE A 452 9.73 3.98 22.81
N GLU A 453 10.51 3.92 23.89
CA GLU A 453 11.89 4.40 23.98
C GLU A 453 12.79 3.76 22.91
N LEU A 454 12.83 2.41 22.83
CA LEU A 454 13.60 1.69 21.81
C LEU A 454 13.02 1.88 20.40
N ARG A 455 11.70 2.04 20.24
CA ARG A 455 11.10 2.42 18.94
C ARG A 455 11.59 3.79 18.46
N TRP A 456 12.03 4.67 19.36
CA TRP A 456 12.60 6.00 19.05
C TRP A 456 14.12 6.11 19.26
N GLY A 457 14.83 4.98 19.41
CA GLY A 457 16.29 4.97 19.54
C GLY A 457 16.79 5.75 20.76
N ALA A 458 16.02 5.77 21.84
CA ALA A 458 16.39 6.41 23.10
C ALA A 458 17.65 5.75 23.70
N ARG A 459 18.49 6.56 24.35
CA ARG A 459 19.70 6.13 25.05
C ARG A 459 19.70 6.68 26.49
N ASP A 460 20.62 6.18 27.32
CA ASP A 460 20.94 6.72 28.64
C ASP A 460 19.70 6.98 29.54
N GLN A 461 19.56 8.21 30.06
CA GLN A 461 18.47 8.59 30.98
C GLN A 461 17.07 8.53 30.33
N GLU A 462 16.98 8.72 29.01
CA GLU A 462 15.71 8.61 28.28
C GLU A 462 15.25 7.15 28.18
N LEU A 463 16.20 6.22 27.98
CA LEU A 463 15.94 4.79 27.97
C LEU A 463 15.58 4.22 29.35
N ALA A 464 15.91 4.93 30.44
CA ALA A 464 15.65 4.47 31.80
C ALA A 464 14.16 4.29 32.17
N SER A 465 13.22 4.88 31.40
CA SER A 465 11.78 4.61 31.56
C SER A 465 11.29 3.34 30.85
N ALA A 466 12.13 2.70 30.01
CA ALA A 466 11.75 1.51 29.26
C ALA A 466 11.58 0.28 30.18
N GLY A 467 10.36 -0.26 30.20
CA GLY A 467 10.01 -1.51 30.88
C GLY A 467 10.51 -2.80 30.21
N ASP A 468 11.53 -2.72 29.35
CA ASP A 468 12.00 -3.88 28.59
C ASP A 468 12.76 -4.89 29.49
N ASP A 469 12.34 -6.16 29.41
CA ASP A 469 13.00 -7.26 30.08
C ASP A 469 14.35 -7.65 29.41
N ARG A 470 15.03 -8.64 30.00
CA ARG A 470 16.33 -9.14 29.49
C ARG A 470 16.21 -9.77 28.10
N THR A 471 15.08 -10.37 27.75
CA THR A 471 14.83 -11.01 26.45
C THR A 471 14.72 -9.94 25.37
N LYS A 472 13.89 -8.91 25.60
CA LYS A 472 13.74 -7.75 24.72
C LYS A 472 15.08 -7.06 24.48
N LYS A 473 15.80 -6.70 25.55
CA LYS A 473 17.12 -6.06 25.44
C LYS A 473 18.13 -6.91 24.65
N ASN A 474 18.15 -8.23 24.84
CA ASN A 474 19.01 -9.13 24.05
C ASN A 474 18.63 -9.14 22.56
N ILE A 475 17.34 -9.18 22.24
CA ILE A 475 16.86 -9.18 20.85
C ILE A 475 17.16 -7.85 20.17
N TYR A 476 16.89 -6.72 20.83
CA TYR A 476 17.27 -5.38 20.35
C TYR A 476 18.76 -5.27 20.00
N GLU A 477 19.67 -5.81 20.81
CA GLU A 477 21.11 -5.81 20.47
C GLU A 477 21.41 -6.69 19.25
N ARG A 478 20.81 -7.88 19.17
CA ARG A 478 21.00 -8.80 18.03
C ARG A 478 20.41 -8.28 16.72
N GLU A 479 19.38 -7.45 16.78
CA GLU A 479 18.77 -6.77 15.63
C GLU A 479 19.64 -5.66 15.02
N ARG A 480 20.76 -5.27 15.64
CA ARG A 480 21.58 -4.13 15.19
C ARG A 480 21.94 -4.17 13.70
N ARG A 481 22.33 -5.34 13.16
CA ARG A 481 22.67 -5.50 11.74
C ARG A 481 21.44 -5.37 10.82
N LEU A 482 20.28 -5.87 11.26
CA LEU A 482 18.99 -5.69 10.58
C LEU A 482 18.56 -4.21 10.58
N ARG A 483 18.82 -3.47 11.68
CA ARG A 483 18.60 -2.01 11.70
C ARG A 483 19.54 -1.26 10.76
N ASN A 484 20.77 -1.72 10.55
CA ASN A 484 21.69 -1.15 9.55
C ASN A 484 21.29 -1.42 8.09
N GLN A 485 20.41 -2.39 7.81
CA GLN A 485 20.04 -2.80 6.46
C GLN A 485 19.16 -1.75 5.74
N LEU A 486 19.50 -1.41 4.49
CA LEU A 486 18.69 -0.54 3.62
C LEU A 486 17.75 -1.34 2.71
N GLU A 487 18.20 -2.49 2.20
CA GLU A 487 17.45 -3.28 1.22
C GLU A 487 16.39 -4.17 1.88
N ARG A 488 15.17 -4.18 1.31
CA ARG A 488 14.09 -5.05 1.77
C ARG A 488 14.15 -6.39 1.04
N LEU A 489 14.51 -7.46 1.74
CA LEU A 489 14.75 -8.79 1.16
C LEU A 489 13.62 -9.76 1.53
N TYR A 490 12.54 -9.80 0.74
CA TYR A 490 11.31 -10.55 1.05
C TYR A 490 11.39 -12.07 0.80
N ASN A 491 12.32 -12.55 -0.04
CA ASN A 491 12.42 -13.95 -0.48
C ASN A 491 13.50 -14.78 0.24
N VAL A 492 14.06 -14.29 1.34
CA VAL A 492 15.16 -14.93 2.07
C VAL A 492 14.88 -14.93 3.56
N SER A 493 15.56 -15.76 4.34
CA SER A 493 15.49 -15.70 5.80
C SER A 493 16.20 -14.45 6.32
N THR A 494 15.56 -13.67 7.20
CA THR A 494 16.11 -12.44 7.78
C THR A 494 16.58 -12.66 9.22
N GLY A 495 17.55 -13.56 9.40
CA GLY A 495 18.18 -13.80 10.69
C GLY A 495 19.05 -12.64 11.17
N PHE A 496 19.39 -12.63 12.46
CA PHE A 496 20.16 -11.57 13.13
C PHE A 496 21.53 -11.22 12.52
N SER A 497 22.13 -12.10 11.71
CA SER A 497 23.39 -11.84 11.02
C SER A 497 23.24 -11.07 9.71
N LEU A 498 22.01 -10.86 9.22
CA LEU A 498 21.74 -10.14 7.98
C LEU A 498 21.94 -8.62 8.16
N GLY A 499 22.47 -7.99 7.12
CA GLY A 499 22.78 -6.56 7.08
C GLY A 499 24.21 -6.22 7.52
N PRO A 500 24.66 -4.98 7.29
CA PRO A 500 26.05 -4.58 7.51
C PRO A 500 26.38 -4.35 8.99
N GLU A 501 27.65 -4.51 9.36
CA GLU A 501 28.13 -4.30 10.74
C GLU A 501 28.18 -2.83 11.16
N LYS A 502 28.18 -1.91 10.19
CA LYS A 502 28.11 -0.47 10.42
C LYS A 502 26.98 0.10 9.54
N PRO A 503 26.26 1.12 10.01
CA PRO A 503 25.33 1.85 9.16
C PRO A 503 26.10 2.66 8.10
N VAL A 504 25.43 2.96 6.99
CA VAL A 504 25.92 3.93 5.99
C VAL A 504 25.89 5.34 6.56
N ASN A 505 26.70 6.24 6.02
CA ASN A 505 26.70 7.64 6.44
C ASN A 505 25.41 8.37 5.97
N VAL A 506 24.85 9.19 6.85
CA VAL A 506 23.71 10.08 6.58
C VAL A 506 23.88 11.46 7.25
N ASP A 507 25.03 11.74 7.88
CA ASP A 507 25.28 13.01 8.56
C ASP A 507 25.71 14.10 7.57
N ILE A 508 24.69 14.74 6.96
CA ILE A 508 24.83 15.84 6.02
C ILE A 508 25.64 17.00 6.64
N ARG A 509 25.38 17.30 7.91
CA ARG A 509 25.96 18.46 8.60
C ARG A 509 27.43 18.23 8.93
N GLY A 510 27.76 17.05 9.46
CA GLY A 510 29.13 16.62 9.69
C GLY A 510 29.93 16.54 8.39
N TRP A 511 29.35 15.98 7.32
CA TRP A 511 30.01 15.89 6.01
C TRP A 511 30.30 17.27 5.41
N PHE A 512 29.34 18.21 5.42
CA PHE A 512 29.60 19.57 4.92
C PHE A 512 30.62 20.33 5.76
N ALA A 513 30.66 20.14 7.09
CA ALA A 513 31.71 20.73 7.94
C ALA A 513 33.11 20.16 7.61
N ALA A 514 33.21 18.85 7.34
CA ALA A 514 34.44 18.21 6.88
C ALA A 514 34.84 18.68 5.47
N TYR A 515 33.89 18.87 4.56
CA TYR A 515 34.13 19.40 3.21
C TYR A 515 34.68 20.83 3.25
N LEU A 516 34.08 21.71 4.06
CA LEU A 516 34.52 23.10 4.24
C LEU A 516 35.92 23.24 4.85
N THR A 517 36.40 22.21 5.56
CA THR A 517 37.77 22.13 6.10
C THR A 517 38.72 21.31 5.20
N GLY A 518 38.24 20.85 4.04
CA GLY A 518 39.04 20.10 3.05
C GLY A 518 39.34 18.65 3.43
N GLN A 519 38.65 18.09 4.43
CA GLN A 519 38.87 16.73 4.94
C GLN A 519 38.24 15.63 4.07
N VAL A 520 37.19 15.96 3.29
CA VAL A 520 36.46 15.03 2.40
C VAL A 520 36.22 15.65 1.02
N ARG A 521 35.95 14.80 0.02
CA ARG A 521 35.59 15.20 -1.36
C ARG A 521 34.32 14.49 -1.84
N PRO A 522 33.50 15.10 -2.71
CA PRO A 522 32.29 14.46 -3.24
C PRO A 522 32.54 13.10 -3.90
N GLU A 523 33.62 12.97 -4.66
CA GLU A 523 34.03 11.73 -5.35
C GLU A 523 34.10 10.53 -4.39
N GLN A 524 34.75 10.73 -3.23
CA GLN A 524 35.03 9.68 -2.24
C GLN A 524 33.74 9.04 -1.71
N GLU A 525 32.69 9.84 -1.52
CA GLU A 525 31.40 9.35 -1.06
C GLU A 525 30.58 8.80 -2.24
N LEU A 526 30.46 9.55 -3.33
CA LEU A 526 29.59 9.21 -4.48
C LEU A 526 30.05 7.95 -5.23
N GLU A 527 31.34 7.65 -5.22
CA GLU A 527 31.93 6.48 -5.91
C GLU A 527 32.16 5.30 -4.95
N SER A 528 31.75 5.44 -3.67
CA SER A 528 31.79 4.34 -2.70
C SER A 528 30.74 3.24 -3.01
N PRO A 529 31.00 1.97 -2.63
CA PRO A 529 30.02 0.89 -2.78
C PRO A 529 28.67 1.18 -2.10
N ASP A 530 28.70 1.89 -0.97
CA ASP A 530 27.51 2.28 -0.18
C ASP A 530 26.69 3.42 -0.83
N SER A 531 27.15 3.94 -1.97
CA SER A 531 26.43 4.92 -2.81
C SER A 531 25.81 4.30 -4.06
N ALA A 532 26.07 3.02 -4.34
CA ALA A 532 25.30 2.31 -5.35
C ALA A 532 23.82 2.30 -4.93
N PRO A 533 22.86 2.56 -5.85
CA PRO A 533 21.46 2.37 -5.52
C PRO A 533 21.25 0.91 -5.10
N ALA A 534 20.36 0.70 -4.12
CA ALA A 534 19.90 -0.63 -3.70
C ALA A 534 19.08 -1.28 -4.82
N ILE A 535 19.76 -1.67 -5.91
CA ILE A 535 19.22 -2.52 -6.95
C ILE A 535 18.86 -3.82 -6.23
N PRO A 536 17.60 -4.27 -6.23
CA PRO A 536 17.27 -5.57 -5.70
C PRO A 536 17.98 -6.60 -6.58
N ALA A 537 19.13 -7.09 -6.10
CA ALA A 537 19.71 -8.31 -6.60
C ALA A 537 18.64 -9.38 -6.42
N VAL A 538 18.02 -9.79 -7.52
CA VAL A 538 17.22 -11.02 -7.56
C VAL A 538 18.22 -12.16 -7.51
N THR A 539 18.86 -12.33 -6.35
CA THR A 539 19.95 -13.26 -6.12
C THR A 539 19.45 -14.65 -6.45
N THR A 540 19.98 -15.21 -7.53
CA THR A 540 19.71 -16.58 -7.95
C THR A 540 20.43 -17.54 -7.02
N VAL A 541 19.90 -17.69 -5.80
CA VAL A 541 20.23 -18.85 -4.97
C VAL A 541 19.55 -20.05 -5.63
N ALA A 542 20.35 -21.00 -6.10
CA ALA A 542 19.82 -22.25 -6.64
C ALA A 542 18.99 -22.94 -5.56
N ALA A 543 17.79 -23.40 -5.91
CA ALA A 543 16.95 -24.13 -4.98
C ALA A 543 17.66 -25.42 -4.56
N VAL A 544 18.09 -25.49 -3.31
CA VAL A 544 18.43 -26.78 -2.68
C VAL A 544 17.11 -27.57 -2.63
N PRO A 545 17.01 -28.73 -3.31
CA PRO A 545 15.76 -29.46 -3.35
C PRO A 545 15.44 -30.03 -1.97
N LEU A 546 14.46 -29.43 -1.29
CA LEU A 546 13.80 -30.04 -0.16
C LEU A 546 13.17 -31.36 -0.64
N GLN A 547 13.78 -32.49 -0.26
CA GLN A 547 13.17 -33.80 -0.45
C GLN A 547 11.93 -33.91 0.42
N VAL A 548 10.78 -33.56 -0.15
CA VAL A 548 9.48 -33.81 0.47
C VAL A 548 9.27 -35.32 0.50
N ARG A 549 9.37 -35.90 1.70
CA ARG A 549 9.02 -37.29 1.95
C ARG A 549 7.49 -37.42 1.74
N PRO A 550 7.00 -38.31 0.86
CA PRO A 550 5.56 -38.42 0.61
C PRO A 550 4.83 -38.89 1.87
N PRO A 551 3.57 -38.46 2.09
CA PRO A 551 2.78 -38.91 3.23
C PRO A 551 2.54 -40.42 3.15
N ALA A 552 2.60 -41.10 4.29
CA ALA A 552 2.39 -42.54 4.37
C ALA A 552 0.96 -42.89 3.92
N ALA A 553 0.84 -43.77 2.92
CA ALA A 553 -0.45 -44.29 2.48
C ALA A 553 -1.08 -45.14 3.59
N ALA A 554 -2.39 -44.97 3.81
CA ALA A 554 -3.14 -45.81 4.74
C ALA A 554 -3.11 -47.27 4.28
N ALA A 555 -2.56 -48.16 5.12
CA ALA A 555 -2.47 -49.58 4.81
C ALA A 555 -3.85 -50.25 4.94
N VAL A 556 -4.31 -50.86 3.85
CA VAL A 556 -5.48 -51.75 3.85
C VAL A 556 -5.10 -53.07 4.51
N ILE A 557 -5.85 -53.49 5.53
CA ILE A 557 -5.67 -54.79 6.19
C ILE A 557 -6.71 -55.78 5.62
N PRO A 558 -6.29 -56.91 5.01
CA PRO A 558 -7.19 -57.99 4.61
C PRO A 558 -7.54 -58.91 5.80
N ALA A 559 -8.66 -59.62 5.71
CA ALA A 559 -9.27 -60.36 6.83
C ALA A 559 -8.86 -61.85 6.93
N THR A 560 -9.19 -62.45 8.08
CA THR A 560 -9.10 -63.88 8.48
C THR A 560 -7.67 -64.37 8.82
N GLN A 561 -7.36 -65.02 9.96
CA GLN A 561 -8.06 -66.13 10.66
C GLN A 561 -7.81 -66.14 12.20
N GLN A 562 -8.65 -66.90 12.93
CA GLN A 562 -8.48 -67.39 14.32
C GLN A 562 -8.34 -68.94 14.28
N PRO A 563 -7.94 -69.71 15.34
CA PRO A 563 -8.26 -69.49 16.77
C PRO A 563 -7.21 -69.96 17.85
N ASN A 564 -7.64 -69.95 19.13
CA ASN A 564 -7.11 -70.65 20.33
C ASN A 564 -5.80 -70.11 20.99
N SER A 565 -5.60 -70.12 22.32
CA SER A 565 -6.47 -70.44 23.48
C SER A 565 -5.79 -70.15 24.85
N ILE A 566 -6.54 -69.63 25.86
CA ILE A 566 -6.40 -69.84 27.34
C ILE A 566 -5.09 -69.28 28.00
N GLN A 567 -5.04 -68.61 29.18
CA GLN A 567 -5.68 -68.84 30.50
C GLN A 567 -5.89 -67.56 31.35
N ILE A 568 -6.48 -67.72 32.54
CA ILE A 568 -7.09 -66.71 33.43
C ILE A 568 -6.34 -66.57 34.76
N THR A 569 -6.30 -65.37 35.36
CA THR A 569 -6.53 -65.15 36.81
C THR A 569 -7.01 -63.71 37.10
N ALA A 570 -7.90 -63.58 38.09
CA ALA A 570 -8.48 -62.31 38.56
C ALA A 570 -7.58 -61.67 39.65
N ASP A 571 -7.79 -60.44 40.14
CA ASP A 571 -8.97 -60.00 40.91
C ASP A 571 -9.44 -58.54 40.67
N SER A 572 -10.69 -58.30 41.07
CA SER A 572 -11.41 -57.02 41.10
C SER A 572 -12.12 -56.90 42.47
N PRO A 573 -12.59 -55.73 42.95
CA PRO A 573 -13.75 -55.00 42.38
C PRO A 573 -13.45 -53.48 42.14
N ALA A 574 -14.12 -52.73 41.24
CA ALA A 574 -15.54 -52.32 41.19
C ALA A 574 -15.98 -51.53 42.45
N SER A 575 -16.79 -50.46 42.42
CA SER A 575 -17.51 -49.75 41.35
C SER A 575 -17.62 -48.24 41.77
N GLU A 576 -18.32 -47.27 41.17
CA GLU A 576 -19.34 -47.23 40.10
C GLU A 576 -19.26 -45.87 39.32
N ALA A 577 -20.35 -45.42 38.69
CA ALA A 577 -20.48 -44.15 37.97
C ALA A 577 -21.67 -43.30 38.45
N GLN A 578 -21.66 -41.97 38.18
CA GLN A 578 -22.85 -41.20 37.78
C GLN A 578 -22.54 -39.73 37.39
N THR A 579 -23.10 -39.30 36.26
CA THR A 579 -23.56 -37.95 35.90
C THR A 579 -25.07 -38.08 35.61
N PRO A 580 -25.95 -37.03 35.63
CA PRO A 580 -25.76 -35.72 34.95
C PRO A 580 -26.51 -34.48 35.58
N VAL A 581 -26.64 -33.39 34.78
CA VAL A 581 -27.74 -32.37 34.74
C VAL A 581 -27.45 -30.90 35.20
N HIS A 582 -27.34 -30.03 34.17
CA HIS A 582 -27.83 -28.63 33.97
C HIS A 582 -27.79 -27.45 35.01
N ALA A 583 -27.23 -26.33 34.50
CA ALA A 583 -27.76 -24.93 34.53
C ALA A 583 -27.58 -24.05 35.81
N PRO A 584 -27.83 -22.71 35.75
CA PRO A 584 -27.25 -21.70 34.84
C PRO A 584 -26.85 -20.34 35.50
N VAL A 585 -26.23 -19.43 34.70
CA VAL A 585 -26.27 -17.94 34.75
C VAL A 585 -26.25 -17.19 36.09
N HIS A 586 -25.31 -16.24 36.25
CA HIS A 586 -25.59 -14.94 36.91
C HIS A 586 -24.70 -13.79 36.40
N ALA A 587 -25.27 -12.58 36.38
CA ALA A 587 -24.65 -11.30 36.03
C ALA A 587 -24.77 -10.30 37.24
N PRO A 588 -24.23 -9.07 37.18
CA PRO A 588 -23.47 -8.48 38.29
C PRO A 588 -24.25 -7.56 39.25
N ALA A 589 -23.61 -7.21 40.38
CA ALA A 589 -24.15 -6.32 41.41
C ALA A 589 -23.38 -4.98 41.53
N THR A 590 -24.15 -3.95 41.89
CA THR A 590 -23.91 -2.50 41.87
C THR A 590 -23.06 -1.89 43.00
N SER A 591 -22.39 -0.78 42.66
CA SER A 591 -22.28 0.53 43.35
C SER A 591 -22.40 0.70 44.88
N PRO A 592 -21.71 1.73 45.42
CA PRO A 592 -22.39 2.69 46.31
C PRO A 592 -22.21 4.18 45.93
N SER A 593 -23.20 4.99 46.33
CA SER A 593 -23.23 6.47 46.34
C SER A 593 -22.99 6.97 47.79
N SER A 594 -22.75 8.23 48.17
CA SER A 594 -22.67 9.57 47.53
C SER A 594 -22.10 10.58 48.54
N SER A 595 -21.49 11.69 48.10
CA SER A 595 -21.64 13.00 48.77
C SER A 595 -21.26 14.19 47.86
N SER A 596 -21.74 15.36 48.22
CA SER A 596 -21.93 16.57 47.38
C SER A 596 -20.77 17.57 47.35
N SER A 597 -20.60 18.28 46.23
CA SER A 597 -20.67 19.77 46.19
C SER A 597 -20.50 20.32 44.77
N SER A 598 -21.30 21.33 44.41
CA SER A 598 -21.09 22.21 43.24
C SER A 598 -20.47 23.55 43.71
N PRO A 599 -19.84 24.34 42.82
CA PRO A 599 -20.62 25.48 42.28
C PRO A 599 -20.32 25.91 40.81
N SER A 600 -21.13 26.87 40.40
CA SER A 600 -21.37 27.61 39.14
C SER A 600 -20.19 28.08 38.24
N PRO A 601 -20.47 28.56 37.00
CA PRO A 601 -19.45 28.88 35.97
C PRO A 601 -19.12 30.39 35.79
N SER A 602 -18.17 30.66 34.87
CA SER A 602 -17.78 31.98 34.29
C SER A 602 -16.85 32.84 35.18
N PRO A 603 -15.98 33.73 34.61
CA PRO A 603 -16.11 34.44 33.32
C PRO A 603 -14.91 34.46 32.37
N SER A 604 -15.14 35.07 31.20
CA SER A 604 -14.16 35.43 30.15
C SER A 604 -13.17 36.53 30.58
N PRO A 605 -12.00 36.65 29.92
CA PRO A 605 -11.24 37.89 29.88
C PRO A 605 -11.41 38.64 28.54
N SER A 606 -11.61 39.95 28.62
CA SER A 606 -11.65 40.87 27.48
C SER A 606 -10.55 41.93 27.59
N LEU A 607 -9.61 41.95 26.64
CA LEU A 607 -8.68 43.03 26.29
C LEU A 607 -8.09 42.67 24.90
N SER A 608 -7.78 43.58 23.98
CA SER A 608 -8.04 45.01 23.89
C SER A 608 -7.84 45.46 22.43
N THR A 609 -8.67 46.38 21.95
CA THR A 609 -8.53 46.95 20.59
C THR A 609 -7.29 47.84 20.46
N SER A 610 -6.39 47.51 19.54
CA SER A 610 -5.43 48.46 18.96
C SER A 610 -5.69 48.62 17.46
N THR A 611 -6.19 49.79 17.09
CA THR A 611 -6.38 50.19 15.69
C THR A 611 -5.04 50.53 15.04
N SER A 612 -4.68 49.84 13.97
CA SER A 612 -3.76 50.36 12.95
C SER A 612 -4.38 50.19 11.57
N THR A 613 -4.69 51.33 10.95
CA THR A 613 -5.15 51.44 9.57
C THR A 613 -4.02 51.05 8.61
N SER A 614 -4.29 50.13 7.69
CA SER A 614 -3.54 50.01 6.43
C SER A 614 -4.51 50.07 5.25
N THR A 615 -4.26 51.05 4.38
CA THR A 615 -5.07 51.39 3.21
C THR A 615 -4.98 50.29 2.15
N SER A 616 -6.13 49.85 1.64
CA SER A 616 -6.22 49.00 0.45
C SER A 616 -6.00 49.83 -0.82
N THR A 617 -4.75 49.95 -1.29
CA THR A 617 -4.46 50.56 -2.59
C THR A 617 -4.70 49.54 -3.70
N SER A 618 -5.85 49.62 -4.38
CA SER A 618 -6.14 48.84 -5.57
C SER A 618 -5.33 49.35 -6.76
N LEU A 619 -4.28 48.62 -7.16
CA LEU A 619 -3.59 48.85 -8.44
C LEU A 619 -4.25 48.03 -9.55
N SER A 620 -5.01 48.70 -10.41
CA SER A 620 -5.48 48.15 -11.68
C SER A 620 -4.28 47.95 -12.62
N ILE A 621 -3.99 46.70 -12.98
CA ILE A 621 -3.02 46.39 -14.04
C ILE A 621 -3.74 46.48 -15.38
N ALA A 622 -3.25 47.36 -16.26
CA ALA A 622 -3.76 47.50 -17.62
C ALA A 622 -3.35 46.30 -18.51
N PRO A 623 -4.16 45.89 -19.49
CA PRO A 623 -3.83 44.80 -20.40
C PRO A 623 -2.68 45.18 -21.35
N ALA A 624 -1.79 44.23 -21.63
CA ALA A 624 -0.67 44.40 -22.56
C ALA A 624 -1.15 44.49 -24.03
N PRO A 625 -0.45 45.25 -24.90
CA PRO A 625 -0.82 45.39 -26.30
C PRO A 625 -0.50 44.13 -27.13
N ALA A 626 -1.31 43.88 -28.15
CA ALA A 626 -1.13 42.75 -29.07
C ALA A 626 0.07 42.97 -30.04
N PRO A 627 0.75 41.90 -30.47
CA PRO A 627 1.88 42.01 -31.40
C PRO A 627 1.41 42.34 -32.83
N ALA A 628 2.16 43.21 -33.51
CA ALA A 628 1.96 43.53 -34.92
C ALA A 628 2.46 42.39 -35.84
N PRO A 629 1.89 42.22 -37.05
CA PRO A 629 2.37 41.24 -38.01
C PRO A 629 3.69 41.68 -38.66
N ALA A 630 4.61 40.73 -38.86
CA ALA A 630 5.84 40.92 -39.62
C ALA A 630 5.64 40.48 -41.09
N PRO A 631 6.38 41.07 -42.05
CA PRO A 631 6.25 40.81 -43.49
C PRO A 631 6.83 39.47 -43.95
#